data_AF-A0A433Q8T8-F1
#
_entry.id   AF-A0A433Q8T8-F1
#
_cell.length_a   1.000
_cell.length_b   1.000
_cell.length_c   1.000
_cell.angle_alpha   90.00
_cell.angle_beta   90.00
_cell.angle_gamma   90.00
#
_symmetry.space_group_name_H-M   'P 1'
#
loop_
_entity.id
_entity.type
_entity.pdbx_description
1 polymer ?
#
loop_
_entity_poly.entity_id
_entity_poly.type
_entity_poly.pdbx_seq_one_letter_code
_entity_poly.pdbx_strand_id
1 'polypeptide(L)'
;MSNTVLLPYAIGFSLSNPYFTPHKTFTYYLTDFLNVDCEFNDFFNGYYEYEDHVYEEASNTMMLQCLTDLSIMAQGYTIYVHNLAGFDSLFLLKPLTTVFGEYDLISDRSRDVISITLPGPIIIKDSCRILTASLKTLSNMYDVAIKKGEFDHASVTFKNIVDIQKEVLIYLNRDLISLLDVMLAASKHIYGTYRVDLSTTFSASSLAMKIYRTNFLDLTIPKLSRGLEKEIRSRAYVGGAVQKFANEGHNLH
;
A
#
# COMPACT_ATOMS: atom_id res chain seq x y z
N MET A 1 26.68 3.60 14.42
CA MET A 1 25.40 2.86 14.42
C MET A 1 24.43 3.72 13.65
N SER A 2 23.73 3.19 12.64
CA SER A 2 23.00 4.03 11.70
C SER A 2 21.86 4.76 12.41
N ASN A 3 21.94 6.08 12.50
CA ASN A 3 20.93 7.02 13.02
C ASN A 3 19.69 7.10 12.10
N THR A 4 19.28 5.98 11.51
CA THR A 4 18.14 5.91 10.61
C THR A 4 16.90 5.67 11.45
N VAL A 5 15.94 6.59 11.35
CA VAL A 5 14.64 6.50 12.01
C VAL A 5 13.90 5.28 11.44
N LEU A 6 13.81 4.19 12.22
CA LEU A 6 12.95 3.03 11.93
C LEU A 6 11.59 3.17 12.65
N LEU A 7 11.09 4.40 12.77
CA LEU A 7 9.81 4.70 13.41
C LEU A 7 8.90 5.46 12.45
N PRO A 8 7.59 5.14 12.37
CA PRO A 8 6.62 5.93 11.62
C PRO A 8 6.57 7.37 12.14
N TYR A 9 7.01 8.32 11.30
CA TYR A 9 6.96 9.75 11.62
C TYR A 9 5.58 10.37 11.43
N ALA A 10 4.91 9.97 10.35
CA ALA A 10 3.63 10.51 9.92
C ALA A 10 2.77 9.41 9.29
N ILE A 11 1.46 9.51 9.47
CA ILE A 11 0.47 8.61 8.89
C ILE A 11 -0.73 9.40 8.42
N GLY A 12 -1.32 8.97 7.31
CA GLY A 12 -2.53 9.57 6.80
C GLY A 12 -3.31 8.67 5.85
N PHE A 13 -4.56 9.03 5.64
CA PHE A 13 -5.45 8.40 4.68
C PHE A 13 -6.33 9.44 3.99
N SER A 14 -6.75 9.09 2.77
CA SER A 14 -7.74 9.85 2.02
C SER A 14 -8.83 8.92 1.53
N LEU A 15 -10.08 9.23 1.88
CA LEU A 15 -11.25 8.47 1.46
C LEU A 15 -11.97 9.22 0.36
N SER A 16 -12.43 8.50 -0.67
CA SER A 16 -13.26 9.05 -1.73
C SER A 16 -14.33 8.04 -2.13
N ASN A 17 -15.55 8.52 -2.35
CA ASN A 17 -16.62 7.73 -2.94
C ASN A 17 -16.77 8.07 -4.42
N PRO A 18 -16.32 7.20 -5.34
CA PRO A 18 -16.36 7.48 -6.78
C PRO A 18 -17.78 7.56 -7.35
N TYR A 19 -18.80 7.10 -6.61
CA TYR A 19 -20.19 7.03 -7.07
C TYR A 19 -21.04 8.26 -6.67
N PHE A 20 -20.51 9.18 -5.85
CA PHE A 20 -21.20 10.43 -5.53
C PHE A 20 -20.72 11.59 -6.41
N THR A 21 -21.67 12.30 -7.03
CA THR A 21 -21.45 13.57 -7.72
C THR A 21 -22.10 14.72 -6.93
N PRO A 22 -21.43 15.87 -6.75
CA PRO A 22 -20.04 16.15 -7.14
C PRO A 22 -19.07 15.28 -6.32
N HIS A 23 -17.94 14.89 -6.93
CA HIS A 23 -16.84 14.19 -6.26
C HIS A 23 -16.33 15.08 -5.11
N LYS A 24 -16.91 14.97 -3.91
CA LYS A 24 -16.70 16.02 -2.90
C LYS A 24 -16.74 15.61 -1.44
N THR A 25 -16.58 14.33 -1.13
CA THR A 25 -16.26 13.94 0.25
C THR A 25 -14.89 13.29 0.26
N PHE A 26 -13.87 14.14 0.17
CA PHE A 26 -12.52 13.74 0.55
C PHE A 26 -12.44 13.89 2.07
N THR A 27 -12.46 12.78 2.79
CA THR A 27 -12.02 12.80 4.19
C THR A 27 -10.51 12.63 4.15
N TYR A 28 -9.80 13.67 4.56
CA TYR A 28 -8.36 13.72 4.56
C TYR A 28 -7.87 13.81 6.00
N TYR A 29 -7.01 12.87 6.38
CA TYR A 29 -6.33 12.88 7.65
C TYR A 29 -4.84 12.65 7.39
N LEU A 30 -3.99 13.59 7.79
CA LEU A 30 -2.55 13.42 7.83
C LEU A 30 -2.09 14.03 9.15
N THR A 31 -1.41 13.22 9.95
CA THR A 31 -0.83 13.62 11.23
C THR A 31 0.61 13.17 11.30
N ASP A 32 1.39 13.80 12.17
CA ASP A 32 2.72 13.39 12.57
C ASP A 32 2.79 13.25 14.08
N PHE A 33 3.83 12.59 14.58
CA PHE A 33 3.96 12.39 16.02
C PHE A 33 4.26 13.68 16.81
N LEU A 34 4.60 14.79 16.14
CA LEU A 34 4.86 16.09 16.79
C LEU A 34 3.54 16.81 17.13
N ASN A 35 2.44 16.45 16.46
CA ASN A 35 1.11 16.99 16.73
C ASN A 35 0.32 16.18 17.78
N VAL A 36 0.92 15.15 18.38
CA VAL A 36 0.29 14.29 19.37
C VAL A 36 0.63 14.83 20.77
N ASP A 37 -0.32 15.56 21.34
CA ASP A 37 -0.36 16.20 22.67
C ASP A 37 0.31 17.57 22.88
N CYS A 38 -0.40 18.43 23.63
CA CYS A 38 -0.03 19.80 23.97
C CYS A 38 1.11 19.85 25.00
N GLU A 39 1.13 18.90 25.95
CA GLU A 39 2.22 18.73 26.93
C GLU A 39 3.52 18.26 26.25
N PHE A 40 3.40 17.59 25.11
CA PHE A 40 4.50 17.20 24.22
C PHE A 40 5.12 18.43 23.52
N ASN A 41 4.29 19.38 23.09
CA ASN A 41 4.75 20.64 22.47
C ASN A 41 5.45 21.60 23.45
N ASP A 42 5.01 21.66 24.71
CA ASP A 42 5.72 22.44 25.75
C ASP A 42 7.07 21.81 26.13
N PHE A 43 7.20 20.47 26.02
CA PHE A 43 8.46 19.74 26.21
C PHE A 43 9.48 19.98 25.08
N PHE A 44 9.01 20.20 23.84
CA PHE A 44 9.86 20.53 22.68
C PHE A 44 10.39 21.98 22.68
N ASN A 45 9.76 22.90 23.42
CA ASN A 45 10.24 24.27 23.59
C ASN A 45 11.38 24.42 24.62
N GLY A 46 11.83 23.31 25.24
CA GLY A 46 12.93 23.27 26.20
C GLY A 46 14.17 22.56 25.64
N TYR A 47 15.33 23.21 25.78
CA TYR A 47 16.67 22.71 25.44
C TYR A 47 17.04 21.38 26.14
N TYR A 48 16.56 20.23 25.67
CA TYR A 48 17.01 18.91 26.14
C TYR A 48 17.27 17.94 24.99
N GLU A 49 18.35 17.15 25.12
CA GLU A 49 18.61 16.01 24.24
C GLU A 49 17.55 14.94 24.48
N TYR A 50 16.87 14.52 23.41
CA TYR A 50 15.76 13.57 23.46
C TYR A 50 16.24 12.14 23.68
N GLU A 51 15.56 11.41 24.56
CA GLU A 51 15.69 9.95 24.66
C GLU A 51 14.82 9.26 23.60
N ASP A 52 15.33 8.19 22.99
CA ASP A 52 14.67 7.42 21.91
C ASP A 52 13.25 6.94 22.29
N HIS A 53 12.98 6.73 23.58
CA HIS A 53 11.68 6.29 24.10
C HIS A 53 10.54 7.28 23.85
N VAL A 54 10.83 8.58 23.83
CA VAL A 54 9.83 9.64 23.63
C VAL A 54 9.26 9.58 22.20
N TYR A 55 10.12 9.36 21.21
CA TYR A 55 9.70 9.25 19.81
C TYR A 55 8.90 7.98 19.53
N GLU A 56 9.22 6.88 20.20
CA GLU A 56 8.48 5.62 20.06
C GLU A 56 7.05 5.74 20.61
N GLU A 57 6.88 6.38 21.77
CA GLU A 57 5.56 6.61 22.36
C GLU A 57 4.71 7.53 21.47
N ALA A 58 5.28 8.65 21.01
CA ALA A 58 4.60 9.58 20.12
C ALA A 58 4.18 8.92 18.81
N SER A 59 5.06 8.13 18.20
CA SER A 59 4.76 7.37 16.98
C SER A 59 3.62 6.36 17.22
N ASN A 60 3.63 5.63 18.32
CA ASN A 60 2.56 4.70 18.65
C ASN A 60 1.22 5.41 18.87
N THR A 61 1.19 6.51 19.63
CA THR A 61 -0.03 7.27 19.88
C THR A 61 -0.60 7.87 18.59
N MET A 62 0.27 8.42 17.72
CA MET A 62 -0.11 8.89 16.39
C MET A 62 -0.79 7.80 15.56
N MET A 63 -0.20 6.59 15.53
CA MET A 63 -0.72 5.45 14.79
C MET A 63 -2.07 5.00 15.34
N LEU A 64 -2.21 4.89 16.66
CA LEU A 64 -3.45 4.50 17.30
C LEU A 64 -4.57 5.50 17.02
N GLN A 65 -4.30 6.80 17.17
CA GLN A 65 -5.28 7.85 16.89
C GLN A 65 -5.75 7.80 15.43
N CYS A 66 -4.81 7.69 14.48
CA CYS A 66 -5.15 7.56 13.07
C CYS A 66 -6.03 6.33 12.78
N LEU A 67 -5.74 5.20 13.42
CA LEU A 67 -6.48 3.95 13.21
C LEU A 67 -7.85 3.97 13.89
N THR A 68 -7.98 4.63 15.04
CA THR A 68 -9.27 4.88 15.70
C THR A 68 -10.17 5.71 14.80
N ASP A 69 -9.64 6.81 14.24
CA ASP A 69 -10.34 7.66 13.29
C ASP A 69 -10.77 6.87 12.03
N LEU A 70 -9.87 6.03 11.51
CA LEU A 70 -10.13 5.15 10.38
C LEU A 70 -11.24 4.13 10.68
N SER A 71 -11.32 3.59 11.90
CA SER A 71 -12.36 2.63 12.30
C SER A 71 -13.79 3.19 12.24
N ILE A 72 -13.91 4.51 12.42
CA ILE A 72 -15.18 5.23 12.37
C ILE A 72 -15.48 5.67 10.94
N MET A 73 -14.49 6.23 10.25
CA MET A 73 -14.70 6.91 8.96
C MET A 73 -14.66 5.99 7.74
N ALA A 74 -13.92 4.88 7.79
CA ALA A 74 -13.67 4.01 6.64
C ALA A 74 -14.58 2.78 6.58
N GLN A 75 -15.73 2.78 7.28
CA GLN A 75 -16.66 1.65 7.26
C GLN A 75 -17.16 1.35 5.85
N GLY A 76 -16.97 0.10 5.41
CA GLY A 76 -17.31 -0.36 4.05
C GLY A 76 -16.39 0.13 2.93
N TYR A 77 -15.24 0.75 3.26
CA TYR A 77 -14.26 1.18 2.26
C TYR A 77 -13.19 0.11 2.00
N THR A 78 -12.69 0.10 0.77
CA THR A 78 -11.43 -0.55 0.42
C THR A 78 -10.32 0.50 0.42
N ILE A 79 -9.32 0.31 1.29
CA ILE A 79 -8.16 1.18 1.45
C ILE A 79 -6.99 0.55 0.69
N TYR A 80 -6.28 1.39 -0.05
CA TYR A 80 -5.10 0.98 -0.79
C TYR A 80 -3.85 1.59 -0.18
N VAL A 81 -2.88 0.74 0.13
CA VAL A 81 -1.53 1.15 0.55
C VAL A 81 -0.56 0.80 -0.58
N HIS A 82 0.37 1.68 -0.91
CA HIS A 82 1.35 1.42 -1.95
C HIS A 82 2.55 0.71 -1.34
N ASN A 83 2.76 -0.57 -1.69
CA ASN A 83 3.81 -1.44 -1.15
C ASN A 83 3.52 -1.97 0.27
N LEU A 84 2.27 -2.32 0.57
CA LEU A 84 1.87 -2.92 1.85
C LEU A 84 2.66 -4.21 2.16
N ALA A 85 2.89 -5.05 1.14
CA ALA A 85 3.64 -6.29 1.27
C ALA A 85 5.06 -6.10 1.83
N GLY A 86 5.62 -4.90 1.66
CA GLY A 86 6.95 -4.55 2.15
C GLY A 86 6.93 -4.07 3.60
N PHE A 87 7.73 -3.03 3.84
CA PHE A 87 8.10 -2.52 5.16
C PHE A 87 6.91 -1.98 5.98
N ASP A 88 5.91 -1.39 5.32
CA ASP A 88 4.80 -0.70 5.98
C ASP A 88 3.90 -1.65 6.78
N SER A 89 3.76 -2.91 6.34
CA SER A 89 2.97 -3.90 7.08
C SER A 89 3.49 -4.16 8.49
N LEU A 90 4.81 -4.16 8.70
CA LEU A 90 5.42 -4.42 10.01
C LEU A 90 4.98 -3.40 11.06
N PHE A 91 4.84 -2.12 10.68
CA PHE A 91 4.41 -1.06 11.58
C PHE A 91 2.89 -0.99 11.76
N LEU A 92 2.12 -1.52 10.82
CA LEU A 92 0.66 -1.48 10.88
C LEU A 92 0.06 -2.63 11.68
N LEU A 93 0.63 -3.84 11.63
CA LEU A 93 -0.01 -5.04 12.20
C LEU A 93 -0.26 -4.94 13.71
N LYS A 94 0.70 -4.44 14.49
CA LYS A 94 0.56 -4.29 15.96
C LYS A 94 -0.51 -3.24 16.32
N PRO A 95 -0.45 -1.99 15.84
CA PRO A 95 -1.49 -1.00 16.08
C PRO A 95 -2.89 -1.44 15.59
N LEU A 96 -2.97 -2.16 14.47
CA LEU A 96 -4.24 -2.71 13.97
C LEU A 96 -4.85 -3.69 14.96
N THR A 97 -4.06 -4.61 15.52
CA THR A 97 -4.57 -5.56 16.53
C THR A 97 -5.05 -4.84 17.79
N THR A 98 -4.38 -3.75 18.18
CA THR A 98 -4.77 -2.95 19.36
C THR A 98 -6.10 -2.23 19.15
N VAL A 99 -6.34 -1.63 17.98
CA VAL A 99 -7.55 -0.84 17.73
C VAL A 99 -8.74 -1.71 17.30
N PHE A 100 -8.50 -2.69 16.43
CA PHE A 100 -9.54 -3.49 15.80
C PHE A 100 -9.74 -4.86 16.45
N GLY A 101 -8.81 -5.33 17.28
CA GLY A 101 -8.84 -6.69 17.82
C GLY A 101 -8.45 -7.73 16.78
N GLU A 102 -9.21 -8.83 16.71
CA GLU A 102 -8.99 -9.91 15.73
C GLU A 102 -9.41 -9.47 14.32
N TYR A 103 -8.58 -9.79 13.32
CA TYR A 103 -8.82 -9.49 11.91
C TYR A 103 -8.34 -10.63 11.01
N ASP A 104 -8.89 -10.70 9.80
CA ASP A 104 -8.45 -11.67 8.80
C ASP A 104 -7.26 -11.11 8.01
N LEU A 105 -6.19 -11.90 7.91
CA LEU A 105 -5.00 -11.57 7.13
C LEU A 105 -4.77 -12.62 6.04
N ILE A 106 -4.65 -12.15 4.80
CA ILE A 106 -4.25 -12.97 3.66
C ILE A 106 -2.79 -12.65 3.36
N SER A 107 -1.93 -13.67 3.39
CA SER A 107 -0.52 -13.60 3.00
C SER A 107 -0.17 -14.64 1.95
N ASP A 108 0.91 -14.39 1.19
CA ASP A 108 1.47 -15.39 0.29
C ASP A 108 2.43 -16.36 1.00
N ARG A 109 3.03 -17.28 0.24
CA ARG A 109 4.01 -18.25 0.76
C ARG A 109 5.29 -17.60 1.28
N SER A 110 5.60 -16.39 0.82
CA SER A 110 6.73 -15.59 1.27
C SER A 110 6.40 -14.79 2.54
N ARG A 111 5.16 -14.89 3.04
CA ARG A 111 4.60 -14.13 4.17
C ARG A 111 4.35 -12.65 3.89
N ASP A 112 4.33 -12.27 2.62
CA ASP A 112 3.97 -10.91 2.24
C ASP A 112 2.46 -10.71 2.41
N VAL A 113 2.08 -9.60 3.06
CA VAL A 113 0.67 -9.27 3.29
C VAL A 113 0.02 -8.83 1.97
N ILE A 114 -1.04 -9.53 1.58
CA ILE A 114 -1.83 -9.23 0.38
C ILE A 114 -3.03 -8.34 0.74
N SER A 115 -3.76 -8.74 1.78
CA SER A 115 -5.01 -8.09 2.20
C SER A 115 -5.23 -8.29 3.69
N ILE A 116 -5.77 -7.25 4.32
CA ILE A 116 -6.23 -7.30 5.72
C ILE A 116 -7.72 -6.92 5.71
N THR A 117 -8.56 -7.74 6.32
CA THR A 117 -9.99 -7.45 6.50
C THR A 117 -10.23 -7.16 7.97
N LEU A 118 -10.57 -5.92 8.27
CA LEU A 118 -10.83 -5.43 9.62
C LEU A 118 -12.34 -5.46 9.92
N PRO A 119 -12.74 -5.47 11.21
CA PRO A 119 -14.10 -5.17 11.64
C PRO A 119 -14.59 -3.83 11.07
N GLY A 120 -15.88 -3.76 10.70
CA GLY A 120 -16.44 -2.57 10.04
C GLY A 120 -16.44 -2.65 8.50
N PRO A 121 -16.56 -3.86 7.94
CA PRO A 121 -16.14 -4.24 6.57
C PRO A 121 -15.04 -3.38 5.90
N ILE A 122 -13.94 -3.11 6.61
CA ILE A 122 -12.83 -2.31 6.08
C ILE A 122 -11.79 -3.26 5.48
N ILE A 123 -11.41 -3.05 4.22
CA ILE A 123 -10.45 -3.94 3.54
C ILE A 123 -9.21 -3.12 3.15
N ILE A 124 -8.06 -3.47 3.69
CA ILE A 124 -6.76 -2.89 3.31
C ILE A 124 -6.10 -3.80 2.28
N LYS A 125 -5.63 -3.23 1.17
CA LYS A 125 -4.99 -3.95 0.06
C LYS A 125 -3.69 -3.30 -0.38
N ASP A 126 -2.78 -4.12 -0.87
CA ASP A 126 -1.59 -3.63 -1.57
C ASP A 126 -1.92 -3.22 -3.01
N SER A 127 -1.78 -1.93 -3.31
CA SER A 127 -1.94 -1.42 -4.68
C SER A 127 -0.84 -1.93 -5.62
N CYS A 128 0.40 -2.16 -5.15
CA CYS A 128 1.51 -2.65 -5.97
C CYS A 128 1.27 -4.05 -6.53
N ARG A 129 0.47 -4.86 -5.83
CA ARG A 129 0.11 -6.21 -6.30
C ARG A 129 -0.87 -6.14 -7.47
N ILE A 130 -1.71 -5.09 -7.53
CA ILE A 130 -2.72 -4.88 -8.58
C ILE A 130 -2.12 -4.10 -9.76
N LEU A 131 -1.42 -3.00 -9.46
CA LEU A 131 -0.74 -2.13 -10.41
C LEU A 131 0.77 -2.22 -10.16
N THR A 132 1.45 -3.08 -10.92
CA THR A 132 2.82 -3.54 -10.65
C THR A 132 3.93 -2.56 -11.06
N ALA A 133 3.76 -1.28 -10.74
CA ALA A 133 4.75 -0.23 -11.02
C ALA A 133 4.85 0.75 -9.86
N SER A 134 5.95 1.50 -9.79
CA SER A 134 6.11 2.53 -8.76
C SER A 134 5.06 3.64 -8.93
N LEU A 135 4.70 4.29 -7.83
CA LEU A 135 3.75 5.41 -7.85
C LEU A 135 4.19 6.54 -8.79
N LYS A 136 5.50 6.78 -8.96
CA LYS A 136 6.04 7.72 -9.97
C LYS A 136 5.65 7.30 -11.39
N THR A 137 5.86 6.03 -11.74
CA THR A 137 5.49 5.50 -13.06
C THR A 137 3.98 5.52 -13.27
N LEU A 138 3.19 5.13 -12.26
CA LEU A 138 1.74 5.10 -12.34
C LEU A 138 1.13 6.50 -12.48
N SER A 139 1.60 7.47 -11.69
CA SER A 139 1.11 8.85 -11.75
C SER A 139 1.39 9.52 -13.10
N ASN A 140 2.51 9.17 -13.74
CA ASN A 140 2.80 9.61 -15.10
C ASN A 140 1.93 8.86 -16.13
N MET A 141 1.77 7.55 -15.98
CA MET A 141 0.99 6.70 -16.91
C MET A 141 -0.49 7.08 -16.97
N TYR A 142 -1.12 7.33 -15.82
CA TYR A 142 -2.54 7.72 -15.72
C TYR A 142 -2.80 9.21 -15.90
N ASP A 143 -1.73 9.98 -16.17
CA ASP A 143 -1.74 11.42 -16.27
C ASP A 143 -2.50 12.16 -15.14
N VAL A 144 -2.28 11.76 -13.88
CA VAL A 144 -2.95 12.40 -12.73
C VAL A 144 -2.49 13.83 -12.50
N ALA A 145 -3.37 14.68 -11.93
CA ALA A 145 -3.08 16.10 -11.69
C ALA A 145 -1.91 16.30 -10.71
N ILE A 146 -1.86 15.52 -9.63
CA ILE A 146 -0.79 15.57 -8.64
C ILE A 146 0.12 14.36 -8.82
N LYS A 147 1.32 14.59 -9.39
CA LYS A 147 2.36 13.57 -9.52
C LYS A 147 3.06 13.34 -8.18
N LYS A 148 3.62 12.12 -8.03
CA LYS A 148 4.50 11.75 -6.91
C LYS A 148 5.61 12.79 -6.74
N GLY A 149 5.86 13.20 -5.49
CA GLY A 149 6.99 14.06 -5.16
C GLY A 149 8.33 13.32 -5.20
N GLU A 150 9.42 14.07 -5.06
CA GLU A 150 10.74 13.54 -4.76
C GLU A 150 11.17 14.07 -3.40
N PHE A 151 11.75 13.20 -2.57
CA PHE A 151 12.21 13.55 -1.23
C PHE A 151 13.37 12.64 -0.84
N ASP A 152 14.42 13.23 -0.26
CA ASP A 152 15.60 12.47 0.16
C ASP A 152 15.37 11.84 1.54
N HIS A 153 14.85 10.62 1.53
CA HIS A 153 14.61 9.84 2.73
C HIS A 153 15.88 9.56 3.55
N ALA A 154 17.07 9.54 2.93
CA ALA A 154 18.32 9.27 3.64
C ALA A 154 18.79 10.48 4.46
N SER A 155 18.29 11.68 4.13
CA SER A 155 18.60 12.91 4.85
C SER A 155 17.82 13.07 6.16
N VAL A 156 16.78 12.26 6.37
CA VAL A 156 15.89 12.37 7.54
C VAL A 156 16.52 11.74 8.77
N THR A 157 16.60 12.50 9.85
CA THR A 157 17.11 12.09 11.16
C THR A 157 16.24 12.67 12.27
N PHE A 158 16.28 12.10 13.48
CA PHE A 158 15.59 12.71 14.63
C PHE A 158 16.03 14.15 14.94
N LYS A 159 17.24 14.55 14.51
CA LYS A 159 17.76 15.89 14.76
C LYS A 159 17.19 16.97 13.85
N ASN A 160 16.89 16.62 12.60
CA ASN A 160 16.38 17.59 11.62
C ASN A 160 14.89 17.41 11.32
N ILE A 161 14.24 16.36 11.85
CA ILE A 161 12.83 16.05 11.55
C ILE A 161 11.89 17.21 11.89
N VAL A 162 12.17 17.95 12.97
CA VAL A 162 11.41 19.13 13.38
C VAL A 162 11.57 20.26 12.34
N ASP A 163 12.80 20.50 11.89
CA ASP A 163 13.10 21.56 10.91
C ASP A 163 12.48 21.27 9.54
N ILE A 164 12.46 20.01 9.12
CA ILE A 164 11.95 19.57 7.81
C ILE A 164 10.48 19.12 7.84
N GLN A 165 9.81 19.17 9.00
CA GLN A 165 8.43 18.68 9.20
C GLN A 165 7.50 19.10 8.08
N LYS A 166 7.47 20.40 7.78
CA LYS A 166 6.58 20.97 6.77
C LYS A 166 6.85 20.39 5.38
N GLU A 167 8.11 20.18 5.03
CA GLU A 167 8.52 19.61 3.74
C GLU A 167 8.09 18.13 3.64
N VAL A 168 8.32 17.37 4.71
CA VAL A 168 7.91 15.95 4.81
C VAL A 168 6.40 15.82 4.67
N LEU A 169 5.61 16.62 5.39
CA LEU A 169 4.15 16.59 5.30
C LEU A 169 3.65 16.96 3.90
N ILE A 170 4.26 17.95 3.25
CA ILE A 170 3.91 18.31 1.86
C ILE A 170 4.21 17.14 0.92
N TYR A 171 5.37 16.47 1.07
CA TYR A 171 5.72 15.30 0.28
C TYR A 171 4.73 14.14 0.48
N LEU A 172 4.46 13.77 1.73
CA LEU A 172 3.54 12.68 2.07
C LEU A 172 2.11 12.96 1.60
N ASN A 173 1.66 14.22 1.72
CA ASN A 173 0.37 14.63 1.19
C ASN A 173 0.28 14.43 -0.33
N ARG A 174 1.33 14.81 -1.07
CA ARG A 174 1.37 14.61 -2.53
C ARG A 174 1.34 13.12 -2.88
N ASP A 175 2.06 12.28 -2.14
CA ASP A 175 2.03 10.84 -2.33
C ASP A 175 0.63 10.25 -2.10
N LEU A 176 -0.04 10.65 -1.01
CA LEU A 176 -1.39 10.22 -0.68
C LEU A 176 -2.40 10.61 -1.78
N ILE A 177 -2.39 11.87 -2.21
CA ILE A 177 -3.30 12.35 -3.27
C ILE A 177 -2.97 11.67 -4.60
N SER A 178 -1.69 11.54 -4.94
CA SER A 178 -1.26 10.90 -6.17
C SER A 178 -1.71 9.43 -6.24
N LEU A 179 -1.58 8.70 -5.12
CA LEU A 179 -2.07 7.32 -5.04
C LEU A 179 -3.58 7.25 -5.22
N LEU A 180 -4.34 8.13 -4.54
CA LEU A 180 -5.79 8.16 -4.66
C LEU A 180 -6.23 8.43 -6.11
N ASP A 181 -5.66 9.45 -6.75
CA ASP A 181 -5.97 9.80 -8.13
C ASP A 181 -5.63 8.65 -9.10
N VAL A 182 -4.48 7.99 -8.91
CA VAL A 182 -4.09 6.82 -9.69
C VAL A 182 -5.11 5.69 -9.55
N MET A 183 -5.51 5.38 -8.31
CA MET A 183 -6.48 4.30 -8.05
C MET A 183 -7.86 4.62 -8.63
N LEU A 184 -8.31 5.87 -8.54
CA LEU A 184 -9.57 6.33 -9.14
C LEU A 184 -9.52 6.28 -10.68
N ALA A 185 -8.44 6.76 -11.29
CA ALA A 185 -8.25 6.73 -12.73
C ALA A 185 -8.19 5.29 -13.26
N ALA A 186 -7.42 4.42 -12.60
CA ALA A 186 -7.33 3.00 -12.91
C ALA A 186 -8.69 2.31 -12.77
N SER A 187 -9.40 2.52 -11.66
CA SER A 187 -10.73 1.94 -11.42
C SER A 187 -11.73 2.37 -12.49
N LYS A 188 -11.77 3.67 -12.82
CA LYS A 188 -12.62 4.22 -13.88
C LYS A 188 -12.31 3.60 -15.24
N HIS A 189 -11.02 3.47 -15.59
CA HIS A 189 -10.60 2.90 -16.86
C HIS A 189 -10.95 1.41 -16.98
N ILE A 190 -10.62 0.61 -15.95
CA ILE A 190 -10.89 -0.82 -15.91
C ILE A 190 -12.39 -1.11 -15.92
N TYR A 191 -13.17 -0.39 -15.12
CA TYR A 191 -14.62 -0.56 -15.09
C TYR A 191 -15.26 -0.15 -16.42
N GLY A 192 -14.85 0.99 -16.99
CA GLY A 192 -15.36 1.47 -18.27
C GLY A 192 -15.10 0.51 -19.43
N THR A 193 -13.94 -0.15 -19.43
CA THR A 193 -13.50 -1.03 -20.52
C THR A 193 -13.98 -2.47 -20.34
N TYR A 194 -13.89 -3.03 -19.14
CA TYR A 194 -14.08 -4.47 -18.88
C TYR A 194 -15.24 -4.79 -17.95
N ARG A 195 -15.93 -3.78 -17.40
CA ARG A 195 -17.00 -3.94 -16.39
C ARG A 195 -16.57 -4.73 -15.16
N VAL A 196 -15.28 -4.65 -14.81
CA VAL A 196 -14.71 -5.27 -13.61
C VAL A 196 -14.49 -4.19 -12.56
N ASP A 197 -14.98 -4.42 -11.35
CA ASP A 197 -14.69 -3.56 -10.20
C ASP A 197 -13.29 -3.89 -9.62
N LEU A 198 -12.39 -2.92 -9.67
CA LEU A 198 -11.03 -3.01 -9.18
C LEU A 198 -10.98 -3.31 -7.67
N SER A 199 -11.96 -2.82 -6.90
CA SER A 199 -12.08 -3.04 -5.44
C SER A 199 -12.14 -4.52 -5.08
N THR A 200 -12.61 -5.36 -6.01
CA THR A 200 -12.79 -6.78 -5.78
C THR A 200 -11.53 -7.60 -6.10
N THR A 201 -10.48 -6.98 -6.65
CA THR A 201 -9.25 -7.65 -7.06
C THR A 201 -8.16 -7.60 -5.98
N PHE A 202 -7.19 -8.53 -6.05
CA PHE A 202 -6.09 -8.63 -5.09
C PHE A 202 -4.71 -8.55 -5.75
N SER A 203 -4.63 -8.86 -7.04
CA SER A 203 -3.39 -8.81 -7.80
C SER A 203 -3.66 -8.60 -9.28
N ALA A 204 -2.64 -8.27 -10.06
CA ALA A 204 -2.70 -8.19 -11.51
C ALA A 204 -3.20 -9.50 -12.13
N SER A 205 -2.74 -10.65 -11.63
CA SER A 205 -3.22 -11.97 -12.06
C SER A 205 -4.70 -12.18 -11.72
N SER A 206 -5.14 -11.75 -10.54
CA SER A 206 -6.56 -11.81 -10.16
C SER A 206 -7.42 -10.90 -11.04
N LEU A 207 -6.92 -9.69 -11.35
CA LEU A 207 -7.58 -8.75 -12.25
C LEU A 207 -7.71 -9.34 -13.66
N ALA A 208 -6.61 -9.86 -14.22
CA ALA A 208 -6.60 -10.51 -15.53
C ALA A 208 -7.57 -11.69 -15.60
N MET A 209 -7.58 -12.56 -14.58
CA MET A 209 -8.51 -13.68 -14.50
C MET A 209 -9.96 -13.21 -14.41
N LYS A 210 -10.25 -12.13 -13.66
CA LYS A 210 -11.61 -11.57 -13.61
C LYS A 210 -12.02 -10.99 -14.96
N ILE A 211 -11.16 -10.21 -15.61
CA ILE A 211 -11.43 -9.68 -16.96
C ILE A 211 -11.73 -10.83 -17.92
N TYR A 212 -10.89 -11.87 -17.90
CA TYR A 212 -11.05 -13.05 -18.75
C TYR A 212 -12.37 -13.76 -18.51
N ARG A 213 -12.72 -14.02 -17.25
CA ARG A 213 -13.97 -14.70 -16.88
C ARG A 213 -15.22 -13.86 -17.13
N THR A 214 -15.15 -12.54 -16.94
CA THR A 214 -16.29 -11.65 -17.14
C THR A 214 -16.59 -11.44 -18.62
N ASN A 215 -15.57 -11.38 -19.48
CA ASN A 215 -15.74 -10.91 -20.87
C ASN A 215 -15.50 -12.00 -21.93
N PHE A 216 -14.78 -13.07 -21.61
CA PHE A 216 -14.28 -14.01 -22.62
C PHE A 216 -14.52 -15.49 -22.31
N LEU A 217 -14.79 -15.86 -21.05
CA LEU A 217 -14.98 -17.26 -20.66
C LEU A 217 -16.32 -17.48 -19.95
N ASP A 218 -17.33 -17.84 -20.74
CA ASP A 218 -18.66 -18.25 -20.27
C ASP A 218 -18.75 -19.78 -20.03
N LEU A 219 -17.67 -20.37 -19.53
CA LEU A 219 -17.60 -21.80 -19.24
C LEU A 219 -17.19 -22.03 -17.78
N THR A 220 -17.83 -23.02 -17.16
CA THR A 220 -17.40 -23.48 -15.84
C THR A 220 -16.14 -24.33 -15.99
N ILE A 221 -15.03 -23.87 -15.42
CA ILE A 221 -13.77 -24.61 -15.43
C ILE A 221 -13.93 -25.84 -14.51
N PRO A 222 -13.80 -27.07 -15.04
CA PRO A 222 -13.94 -28.28 -14.24
C PRO A 222 -12.79 -28.40 -13.22
N LYS A 223 -13.12 -28.87 -12.01
CA LYS A 223 -12.11 -29.17 -10.99
C LYS A 223 -11.46 -30.51 -11.28
N LEU A 224 -10.15 -30.51 -11.49
CA LEU A 224 -9.38 -31.73 -11.70
C LEU A 224 -9.13 -32.47 -10.38
N SER A 225 -8.97 -33.79 -10.44
CA SER A 225 -8.54 -34.58 -9.29
C SER A 225 -7.09 -34.25 -8.91
N ARG A 226 -6.74 -34.41 -7.63
CA ARG A 226 -5.38 -34.11 -7.13
C ARG A 226 -4.28 -34.90 -7.87
N GLY A 227 -4.57 -36.15 -8.24
CA GLY A 227 -3.63 -37.00 -8.99
C GLY A 227 -3.33 -36.43 -10.38
N LEU A 228 -4.39 -36.11 -11.13
CA LEU A 228 -4.27 -35.59 -12.49
C LEU A 228 -3.65 -34.19 -12.52
N GLU A 229 -4.02 -33.31 -11.57
CA GLU A 229 -3.42 -31.98 -11.44
C GLU A 229 -1.92 -32.04 -11.17
N LYS A 230 -1.48 -32.96 -10.30
CA LYS A 230 -0.06 -33.19 -10.01
C LYS A 230 0.67 -33.69 -11.25
N GLU A 231 0.10 -34.62 -12.01
CA GLU A 231 0.72 -35.13 -13.24
C GLU A 231 0.90 -34.02 -14.28
N ILE A 232 -0.15 -33.24 -14.56
CA ILE A 232 -0.09 -32.13 -15.50
C ILE A 232 0.97 -31.12 -15.08
N ARG A 233 0.96 -30.68 -13.81
CA ARG A 233 1.90 -29.67 -13.32
C ARG A 233 3.35 -30.16 -13.31
N SER A 234 3.60 -31.43 -12.97
CA SER A 234 4.97 -31.95 -12.83
C SER A 234 5.59 -32.46 -14.12
N ARG A 235 4.77 -32.89 -15.09
CA ARG A 235 5.28 -33.56 -16.30
C ARG A 235 5.02 -32.81 -17.60
N ALA A 236 3.93 -32.03 -17.68
CA ALA A 236 3.54 -31.37 -18.93
C ALA A 236 3.72 -29.85 -18.88
N TYR A 237 3.61 -29.24 -17.70
CA TYR A 237 3.79 -27.80 -17.54
C TYR A 237 5.28 -27.44 -17.48
N VAL A 238 5.79 -26.84 -18.56
CA VAL A 238 7.15 -26.31 -18.65
C VAL A 238 7.11 -24.78 -18.71
N GLY A 239 8.10 -24.12 -18.12
CA GLY A 239 8.25 -22.66 -18.13
C GLY A 239 8.89 -22.13 -19.42
N GLY A 240 9.29 -20.87 -19.41
CA GLY A 240 10.01 -20.25 -20.52
C GLY A 240 11.39 -20.89 -20.75
N ALA A 241 11.77 -21.06 -22.01
CA ALA A 241 13.10 -21.51 -22.37
C ALA A 241 14.11 -20.37 -22.17
N VAL A 242 15.19 -20.64 -21.42
CA VAL A 242 16.31 -19.72 -21.27
C VAL A 242 17.53 -20.36 -21.94
N GLN A 243 18.04 -19.70 -22.97
CA GLN A 243 19.30 -20.10 -23.59
C GLN A 243 20.45 -19.42 -22.86
N LYS A 244 21.44 -20.19 -22.45
CA LYS A 244 22.71 -19.68 -21.92
C LYS A 244 23.76 -19.83 -23.01
N PHE A 245 24.26 -18.71 -23.53
CA PHE A 245 25.39 -18.72 -24.45
C PHE A 245 26.69 -18.91 -23.68
N ALA A 246 27.63 -19.64 -24.26
CA ALA A 246 29.00 -19.69 -23.75
C ALA A 246 29.64 -18.30 -23.89
N ASN A 247 30.44 -17.90 -22.90
CA ASN A 247 31.13 -16.60 -22.91
C ASN A 247 32.33 -16.55 -23.88
N GLU A 248 32.64 -17.67 -24.52
CA GLU A 248 33.74 -17.83 -25.46
C GLU A 248 33.32 -18.75 -26.61
N GLY A 249 33.66 -18.36 -27.84
CA GLY A 249 33.42 -19.14 -29.04
C GLY A 249 34.66 -19.94 -29.42
N HIS A 250 34.56 -21.26 -29.42
CA HIS A 250 35.58 -22.13 -30.02
C HIS A 250 35.12 -22.57 -31.41
N ASN A 251 36.02 -22.53 -32.40
CA ASN A 251 35.76 -22.86 -33.81
C ASN A 251 34.75 -21.94 -34.52
N LEU A 252 34.96 -20.62 -34.43
CA LEU A 252 34.40 -19.66 -35.38
C LEU A 252 35.26 -19.70 -36.67
N HIS A 253 35.06 -20.71 -37.51
CA HIS A 253 35.70 -20.85 -38.83
C HIS A 253 34.65 -20.89 -39.93
#